data_AF-A0A4R7TA49-F1
#
_entry.id   AF-A0A4R7TA49-F1
#
_cell.length_a   1.000
_cell.length_b   1.000
_cell.length_c   1.000
_cell.angle_alpha   90.00
_cell.angle_beta   90.00
_cell.angle_gamma   90.00
#
_symmetry.space_group_name_H-M   'P 1'
#
loop_
_entity.id
_entity.type
_entity.pdbx_description
1 polymer ?
#
loop_
_entity_poly.entity_id
_entity_poly.type
_entity_poly.pdbx_seq_one_letter_code
_entity_poly.pdbx_strand_id
1 'polypeptide(L)'
;MLPEEVALSNQQPYGGRQPPYQGPPQQWGAPQYQGPPPQQPQYGPQYGAPQYNGPAQYYGPPPGAPGFGWGPGGPQQPKKKSKAWLAIIPVLVVGVVGLWIYGVIQKQHRLNDYAQPQPTASYTPSDDPSTGPSTKPTEAQTTGTDPKPTKATPPPPRTPTPYEVVSRTKFYRTGVQASVRCRESGARPTSLSNAIRYYANVKSCADRGWPRQVNAAGLPFKAPNTIVMNGKVGSPCGYSAPSSYYCAINHTMYLAGDYDMAQYRRANGNPAGVAFVRANMLFVVAHEYGHHIQQITGILPAFNRLWYDAPNKTAQLEVQRRMELQASCFGGLFVAANRNSYPISGQLKTQFSWMVYHMGDNYDPIPGHRIHGNRISHGNWTMRGYNTRNLAACNTFTATSAAVQ
;
A
#
# COMPACT_ATOMS: atom_id res chain seq x y z
N MET A 1 -70.04 27.53 -7.74
CA MET A 1 -69.58 28.21 -8.98
C MET A 1 -69.33 29.67 -8.65
N LEU A 2 -68.55 30.37 -9.48
CA LEU A 2 -68.31 31.82 -9.47
C LEU A 2 -69.36 32.53 -10.37
N PRO A 3 -69.32 33.86 -10.60
CA PRO A 3 -69.01 35.02 -9.73
C PRO A 3 -70.03 36.19 -9.88
N GLU A 4 -69.87 37.27 -9.09
CA GLU A 4 -70.09 38.70 -9.43
C GLU A 4 -69.51 39.56 -8.27
N GLU A 5 -69.11 40.83 -8.34
CA GLU A 5 -69.35 42.02 -9.23
C GLU A 5 -68.05 42.91 -9.23
N VAL A 6 -67.80 44.03 -9.94
CA VAL A 6 -68.52 44.79 -11.01
C VAL A 6 -67.57 45.48 -12.03
N ALA A 7 -67.18 46.76 -11.86
CA ALA A 7 -66.61 47.66 -12.90
C ALA A 7 -65.80 48.86 -12.27
N LEU A 8 -65.18 49.86 -12.95
CA LEU A 8 -65.45 50.58 -14.22
C LEU A 8 -64.21 51.15 -14.96
N SER A 9 -64.37 51.29 -16.29
CA SER A 9 -63.88 52.34 -17.23
C SER A 9 -62.38 52.60 -17.52
N ASN A 10 -61.92 52.07 -18.66
CA ASN A 10 -61.22 52.72 -19.79
C ASN A 10 -60.67 54.18 -19.64
N GLN A 11 -59.39 54.41 -19.98
CA GLN A 11 -58.91 54.85 -21.33
C GLN A 11 -57.36 55.05 -21.37
N GLN A 12 -56.74 55.02 -22.57
CA GLN A 12 -55.35 55.43 -22.86
C GLN A 12 -55.30 56.18 -24.21
N PRO A 13 -54.31 57.07 -24.43
CA PRO A 13 -53.27 56.75 -25.43
C PRO A 13 -51.83 57.29 -25.18
N TYR A 14 -50.84 56.54 -25.69
CA TYR A 14 -49.54 56.94 -26.25
C TYR A 14 -48.69 58.11 -25.66
N GLY A 15 -47.55 57.74 -25.05
CA GLY A 15 -46.23 57.90 -25.69
C GLY A 15 -45.40 59.18 -25.51
N GLY A 16 -44.21 59.07 -24.89
CA GLY A 16 -43.14 60.09 -24.93
C GLY A 16 -41.94 59.77 -24.02
N ARG A 17 -40.70 59.96 -24.48
CA ARG A 17 -39.46 59.83 -23.69
C ARG A 17 -38.80 61.20 -23.49
N GLN A 18 -38.22 61.46 -22.32
CA GLN A 18 -37.22 62.52 -22.11
C GLN A 18 -36.05 62.04 -21.20
N PRO A 19 -34.88 62.74 -21.19
CA PRO A 19 -33.57 62.18 -20.82
C PRO A 19 -33.11 62.63 -19.39
N PRO A 20 -31.85 62.38 -18.94
CA PRO A 20 -31.54 62.17 -17.52
C PRO A 20 -31.25 63.44 -16.70
N TYR A 21 -31.33 63.30 -15.38
CA TYR A 21 -30.95 64.31 -14.38
C TYR A 21 -29.64 63.93 -13.67
N GLN A 22 -28.81 64.92 -13.31
CA GLN A 22 -27.51 64.71 -12.63
C GLN A 22 -27.58 65.08 -11.14
N GLY A 23 -26.86 64.33 -10.30
CA GLY A 23 -26.62 64.64 -8.89
C GLY A 23 -25.20 65.17 -8.63
N PRO A 24 -24.97 65.98 -7.58
CA PRO A 24 -23.70 66.64 -7.32
C PRO A 24 -22.61 65.70 -6.74
N PRO A 25 -21.31 66.02 -6.91
CA PRO A 25 -20.20 65.19 -6.43
C PRO A 25 -19.89 65.42 -4.95
N GLN A 26 -19.44 64.37 -4.24
CA GLN A 26 -18.87 64.49 -2.89
C GLN A 26 -17.50 63.80 -2.75
N GLN A 27 -16.68 64.45 -1.94
CA GLN A 27 -15.22 64.38 -1.80
C GLN A 27 -14.64 63.03 -1.33
N TRP A 28 -13.33 62.88 -1.51
CA TRP A 28 -12.55 61.71 -1.12
C TRP A 28 -12.37 61.57 0.40
N GLY A 29 -12.48 60.34 0.92
CA GLY A 29 -12.03 59.93 2.25
C GLY A 29 -10.86 58.94 2.18
N ALA A 30 -9.95 58.98 3.16
CA ALA A 30 -8.75 58.13 3.20
C ALA A 30 -9.06 56.65 3.55
N PRO A 31 -8.26 55.68 3.08
CA PRO A 31 -8.56 54.26 3.25
C PRO A 31 -8.41 53.78 4.71
N GLN A 32 -9.44 53.08 5.21
CA GLN A 32 -9.39 52.36 6.49
C GLN A 32 -8.62 51.04 6.31
N TYR A 33 -7.47 50.92 6.97
CA TYR A 33 -6.59 49.75 6.86
C TYR A 33 -7.05 48.62 7.81
N GLN A 34 -7.91 47.72 7.33
CA GLN A 34 -8.28 46.53 8.10
C GLN A 34 -7.13 45.51 8.10
N GLY A 35 -6.52 45.28 9.27
CA GLY A 35 -5.46 44.30 9.46
C GLY A 35 -5.95 42.85 9.29
N PRO A 36 -5.05 41.90 9.00
CA PRO A 36 -5.42 40.49 8.81
C PRO A 36 -5.96 39.86 10.11
N PRO A 37 -6.88 38.89 10.01
CA PRO A 37 -7.46 38.22 11.17
C PRO A 37 -6.41 37.41 11.95
N PRO A 38 -6.61 37.20 13.27
CA PRO A 38 -5.64 36.53 14.14
C PRO A 38 -5.36 35.09 13.71
N GLN A 39 -4.08 34.74 13.65
CA GLN A 39 -3.63 33.42 13.24
C GLN A 39 -3.99 32.37 14.31
N GLN A 40 -4.62 31.27 13.91
CA GLN A 40 -4.69 30.07 14.75
C GLN A 40 -3.35 29.32 14.74
N PRO A 41 -3.00 28.57 15.80
CA PRO A 41 -1.71 27.89 15.90
C PRO A 41 -1.47 26.93 14.72
N GLN A 42 -0.29 27.03 14.11
CA GLN A 42 0.10 26.11 13.03
C GLN A 42 0.18 24.66 13.54
N TYR A 43 -0.80 23.85 13.18
CA TYR A 43 -0.59 22.41 13.11
C TYR A 43 0.39 22.08 11.98
N GLY A 44 1.20 21.05 12.20
CA GLY A 44 2.35 20.73 11.35
C GLY A 44 2.02 20.55 9.86
N PRO A 45 2.98 20.82 8.96
CA PRO A 45 2.75 20.99 7.53
C PRO A 45 2.03 19.80 6.85
N GLN A 46 1.03 20.15 6.04
CA GLN A 46 0.27 19.20 5.22
C GLN A 46 1.15 18.62 4.10
N TYR A 47 1.71 17.43 4.34
CA TYR A 47 2.38 16.66 3.30
C TYR A 47 1.46 15.56 2.77
N GLY A 48 0.99 15.75 1.54
CA GLY A 48 0.37 14.67 0.77
C GLY A 48 1.38 13.59 0.39
N ALA A 49 0.87 12.46 -0.12
CA ALA A 49 1.73 11.49 -0.81
C ALA A 49 2.43 12.15 -2.03
N PRO A 50 3.61 11.68 -2.46
CA PRO A 50 4.33 12.27 -3.59
C PRO A 50 3.44 12.37 -4.85
N GLN A 51 3.26 13.59 -5.36
CA GLN A 51 2.44 13.88 -6.55
C GLN A 51 3.10 13.26 -7.79
N TYR A 52 2.52 12.17 -8.32
CA TYR A 52 3.07 11.50 -9.49
C TYR A 52 2.57 12.10 -10.81
N ASN A 53 3.20 13.19 -11.24
CA ASN A 53 3.05 13.72 -12.59
C ASN A 53 3.91 12.90 -13.58
N GLY A 54 3.46 11.68 -13.89
CA GLY A 54 4.08 10.80 -14.88
C GLY A 54 3.05 9.95 -15.65
N PRO A 55 3.24 9.71 -16.95
CA PRO A 55 2.27 8.97 -17.76
C PRO A 55 2.36 7.46 -17.50
N ALA A 56 1.53 6.94 -16.59
CA ALA A 56 1.35 5.52 -16.35
C ALA A 56 0.63 4.82 -17.54
N GLN A 57 1.32 4.68 -18.67
CA GLN A 57 0.83 4.02 -19.88
C GLN A 57 0.89 2.50 -19.71
N TYR A 58 -0.14 1.91 -19.07
CA TYR A 58 -0.25 0.47 -18.96
C TYR A 58 -0.62 -0.16 -20.30
N TYR A 59 0.37 -0.73 -20.98
CA TYR A 59 0.17 -1.46 -22.24
C TYR A 59 -0.69 -2.72 -22.02
N GLY A 60 -1.40 -3.13 -23.08
CA GLY A 60 -1.99 -4.47 -23.14
C GLY A 60 -0.92 -5.58 -23.09
N PRO A 61 -1.32 -6.86 -23.03
CA PRO A 61 -0.37 -7.97 -23.00
C PRO A 61 0.63 -7.89 -24.16
N PRO A 62 1.95 -8.01 -23.89
CA PRO A 62 2.97 -7.67 -24.88
C PRO A 62 2.98 -8.63 -26.08
N PRO A 63 3.35 -8.15 -27.28
CA PRO A 63 3.64 -9.01 -28.41
C PRO A 63 4.72 -10.04 -28.03
N GLY A 64 4.46 -11.32 -28.24
CA GLY A 64 5.38 -12.41 -27.86
C GLY A 64 4.96 -13.21 -26.61
N ALA A 65 3.79 -12.97 -26.02
CA ALA A 65 3.13 -13.99 -25.20
C ALA A 65 2.96 -15.30 -26.02
N PRO A 66 3.05 -16.50 -25.41
CA PRO A 66 3.02 -17.78 -26.14
C PRO A 66 1.78 -17.88 -27.04
N GLY A 67 2.02 -18.16 -28.32
CA GLY A 67 1.08 -17.84 -29.39
C GLY A 67 -0.30 -18.47 -29.24
N PHE A 68 -1.31 -17.62 -29.03
CA PHE A 68 -2.70 -17.97 -29.30
C PHE A 68 -2.87 -18.13 -30.82
N GLY A 69 -2.96 -19.37 -31.29
CA GLY A 69 -2.92 -19.69 -32.71
C GLY A 69 -4.13 -19.17 -33.47
N TRP A 70 -3.91 -18.20 -34.36
CA TRP A 70 -4.89 -17.73 -35.34
C TRP A 70 -4.62 -18.39 -36.70
N GLY A 71 -5.26 -19.53 -36.95
CA GLY A 71 -5.16 -20.26 -38.22
C GLY A 71 -5.89 -21.62 -38.18
N PRO A 72 -6.39 -22.13 -39.32
CA PRO A 72 -7.15 -23.39 -39.37
C PRO A 72 -6.21 -24.61 -39.32
N GLY A 73 -5.75 -24.98 -38.12
CA GLY A 73 -4.88 -26.14 -37.91
C GLY A 73 -4.64 -26.45 -36.43
N GLY A 74 -5.56 -27.19 -35.81
CA GLY A 74 -5.44 -27.57 -34.40
C GLY A 74 -4.38 -28.66 -34.16
N PRO A 75 -3.56 -28.57 -33.09
CA PRO A 75 -2.51 -29.57 -32.81
C PRO A 75 -3.11 -30.92 -32.37
N GLN A 76 -2.53 -32.01 -32.88
CA GLN A 76 -2.92 -33.38 -32.53
C GLN A 76 -2.55 -33.76 -31.09
N GLN A 77 -3.32 -34.66 -30.48
CA GLN A 77 -3.04 -35.13 -29.10
C GLN A 77 -1.81 -36.05 -29.04
N PRO A 78 -0.96 -35.93 -27.99
CA PRO A 78 0.20 -36.79 -27.80
C PRO A 78 -0.19 -38.23 -27.41
N LYS A 79 0.45 -39.22 -28.05
CA LYS A 79 0.24 -40.65 -27.75
C LYS A 79 0.72 -41.01 -26.34
N LYS A 80 -0.03 -41.85 -25.63
CA LYS A 80 0.27 -42.32 -24.26
C LYS A 80 1.63 -43.06 -24.22
N LYS A 81 2.54 -42.67 -23.32
CA LYS A 81 3.76 -43.42 -22.97
C LYS A 81 3.56 -44.22 -21.67
N SER A 82 4.39 -45.25 -21.45
CA SER A 82 4.20 -46.24 -20.37
C SER A 82 4.51 -45.70 -18.96
N LYS A 83 4.00 -46.39 -17.94
CA LYS A 83 4.02 -45.96 -16.52
C LYS A 83 5.37 -46.17 -15.79
N ALA A 84 6.43 -46.58 -16.48
CA ALA A 84 7.69 -47.03 -15.85
C ALA A 84 8.39 -45.95 -14.98
N TRP A 85 8.17 -44.67 -15.26
CA TRP A 85 8.81 -43.55 -14.56
C TRP A 85 8.34 -43.37 -13.10
N LEU A 86 7.21 -43.95 -12.70
CA LEU A 86 6.64 -43.78 -11.36
C LEU A 86 7.49 -44.42 -10.25
N ALA A 87 8.37 -45.36 -10.56
CA ALA A 87 9.26 -46.01 -9.59
C ALA A 87 10.54 -45.19 -9.28
N ILE A 88 10.92 -44.25 -10.14
CA ILE A 88 12.20 -43.51 -10.02
C ILE A 88 12.07 -42.30 -9.08
N ILE A 89 10.89 -41.66 -9.06
CA ILE A 89 10.65 -40.43 -8.27
C ILE A 89 10.82 -40.63 -6.75
N PRO A 90 10.31 -41.70 -6.10
CA PRO A 90 10.49 -41.90 -4.66
C PRO A 90 11.97 -41.92 -4.24
N VAL A 91 12.82 -42.61 -5.01
CA VAL A 91 14.26 -42.76 -4.73
C VAL A 91 14.97 -41.40 -4.81
N LEU A 92 14.69 -40.62 -5.86
CA LEU A 92 15.27 -39.28 -6.02
C LEU A 92 14.81 -38.31 -4.92
N VAL A 93 13.54 -38.38 -4.51
CA VAL A 93 13.01 -37.54 -3.42
C VAL A 93 13.67 -37.89 -2.08
N VAL A 94 13.83 -39.17 -1.75
CA VAL A 94 14.53 -39.60 -0.53
C VAL A 94 16.00 -39.15 -0.55
N GLY A 95 16.70 -39.31 -1.69
CA GLY A 95 18.09 -38.86 -1.83
C GLY A 95 18.28 -37.35 -1.63
N VAL A 96 17.42 -36.53 -2.27
CA VAL A 96 17.47 -35.06 -2.14
C VAL A 96 17.11 -34.61 -0.72
N VAL A 97 16.13 -35.24 -0.07
CA VAL A 97 15.76 -34.93 1.33
C VAL A 97 16.89 -35.32 2.29
N GLY A 98 17.53 -36.47 2.10
CA GLY A 98 18.69 -36.89 2.91
C GLY A 98 19.87 -35.91 2.80
N LEU A 99 20.23 -35.50 1.58
CA LEU A 99 21.27 -34.49 1.34
C LEU A 99 20.91 -33.13 1.94
N TRP A 100 19.64 -32.73 1.89
CA TRP A 100 19.18 -31.48 2.50
C TRP A 100 19.27 -31.51 4.03
N ILE A 101 18.82 -32.60 4.67
CA ILE A 101 18.93 -32.79 6.13
C ILE A 101 20.40 -32.79 6.56
N TYR A 102 21.28 -33.50 5.84
CA TYR A 102 22.73 -33.50 6.11
C TYR A 102 23.32 -32.08 6.02
N GLY A 103 22.92 -31.30 5.01
CA GLY A 103 23.33 -29.90 4.85
C GLY A 103 22.82 -28.98 5.97
N VAL A 104 21.61 -29.22 6.51
CA VAL A 104 21.08 -28.48 7.67
C VAL A 104 21.87 -28.82 8.95
N ILE A 105 22.13 -30.10 9.21
CA ILE A 105 22.90 -30.55 10.38
C ILE A 105 24.32 -29.96 10.35
N GLN A 106 25.04 -30.09 9.23
CA GLN A 106 26.36 -29.49 9.04
C GLN A 106 26.36 -27.96 9.22
N LYS A 107 25.27 -27.28 8.84
CA LYS A 107 25.11 -25.84 9.06
C LYS A 107 24.84 -25.49 10.53
N GLN A 108 24.18 -26.34 11.31
CA GLN A 108 23.99 -26.12 12.74
C GLN A 108 25.29 -26.31 13.53
N HIS A 109 26.11 -27.31 13.21
CA HIS A 109 27.43 -27.46 13.85
C HIS A 109 28.29 -26.20 13.66
N ARG A 110 28.38 -25.68 12.44
CA ARG A 110 29.11 -24.42 12.12
C ARG A 110 28.52 -23.13 12.73
N LEU A 111 27.41 -23.20 13.46
CA LEU A 111 26.84 -22.06 14.18
C LEU A 111 27.06 -22.14 15.70
N ASN A 112 27.45 -23.30 16.24
CA ASN A 112 27.70 -23.48 17.67
C ASN A 112 29.14 -23.07 18.08
N ASP A 113 30.09 -23.00 17.14
CA ASP A 113 31.49 -22.65 17.41
C ASP A 113 31.74 -21.14 17.62
N TYR A 114 30.70 -20.30 17.57
CA TYR A 114 30.81 -18.86 17.82
C TYR A 114 30.88 -18.50 19.31
N ALA A 115 31.97 -18.92 19.95
CA ALA A 115 32.40 -18.35 21.23
C ALA A 115 32.54 -16.82 21.12
N GLN A 116 31.92 -16.08 22.05
CA GLN A 116 31.98 -14.62 22.07
C GLN A 116 33.40 -14.16 22.45
N PRO A 117 34.04 -13.24 21.70
CA PRO A 117 35.29 -12.65 22.14
C PRO A 117 35.04 -11.75 23.36
N GLN A 118 35.64 -12.11 24.50
CA GLN A 118 35.72 -11.24 25.67
C GLN A 118 36.64 -10.04 25.39
N PRO A 119 36.27 -8.80 25.75
CA PRO A 119 37.17 -7.66 25.65
C PRO A 119 38.18 -7.68 26.81
N THR A 120 39.36 -8.24 26.57
CA THR A 120 40.49 -8.18 27.52
C THR A 120 41.07 -6.77 27.57
N ALA A 121 40.64 -5.97 28.54
CA ALA A 121 41.26 -4.69 28.86
C ALA A 121 42.54 -4.90 29.68
N SER A 122 43.68 -5.09 29.00
CA SER A 122 44.99 -5.16 29.65
C SER A 122 45.41 -3.78 30.15
N TYR A 123 45.35 -3.56 31.46
CA TYR A 123 45.88 -2.35 32.10
C TYR A 123 47.33 -2.61 32.53
N THR A 124 48.29 -1.94 31.89
CA THR A 124 49.70 -1.96 32.27
C THR A 124 49.98 -0.86 33.29
N PRO A 125 50.45 -1.16 34.51
CA PRO A 125 51.13 -0.19 35.35
C PRO A 125 52.47 0.18 34.69
N SER A 126 52.81 1.46 34.69
CA SER A 126 54.19 1.92 34.46
C SER A 126 54.76 2.35 35.81
N ASP A 127 55.73 1.60 36.31
CA ASP A 127 56.53 2.01 37.47
C ASP A 127 57.62 3.01 37.03
N ASP A 128 57.56 4.24 37.55
CA ASP A 128 58.64 5.23 37.43
C ASP A 128 58.71 6.08 38.73
N PRO A 129 59.78 5.99 39.54
CA PRO A 129 59.81 6.55 40.89
C PRO A 129 60.19 8.05 40.90
N SER A 130 59.19 8.93 40.77
CA SER A 130 59.39 10.37 40.92
C SER A 130 59.59 10.78 42.39
N THR A 131 60.78 11.28 42.73
CA THR A 131 61.12 11.80 44.07
C THR A 131 60.71 13.26 44.22
N GLY A 132 59.68 13.52 45.04
CA GLY A 132 59.20 14.88 45.36
C GLY A 132 58.82 15.02 46.86
N PRO A 133 59.10 16.15 47.51
CA PRO A 133 58.94 16.29 48.96
C PRO A 133 57.48 16.49 49.38
N SER A 134 57.13 15.91 50.53
CA SER A 134 55.82 16.08 51.15
C SER A 134 55.56 17.53 51.57
N THR A 135 54.53 18.15 51.01
CA THR A 135 53.85 19.30 51.59
C THR A 135 52.40 18.90 51.88
N LYS A 136 51.93 19.20 53.09
CA LYS A 136 50.64 18.73 53.61
C LYS A 136 49.60 19.86 53.56
N PRO A 137 48.57 19.80 52.68
CA PRO A 137 47.44 20.70 52.76
C PRO A 137 46.60 20.36 53.99
N THR A 138 46.16 21.37 54.74
CA THR A 138 45.19 21.18 55.82
C THR A 138 43.81 20.92 55.23
N GLU A 139 43.22 19.77 55.55
CA GLU A 139 41.87 19.40 55.13
C GLU A 139 40.83 20.26 55.89
N ALA A 140 40.20 21.20 55.18
CA ALA A 140 39.10 21.99 55.71
C ALA A 140 37.78 21.21 55.56
N GLN A 141 37.21 20.74 56.67
CA GLN A 141 35.94 20.03 56.68
C GLN A 141 34.78 20.95 56.26
N THR A 142 34.37 20.87 54.99
CA THR A 142 33.09 21.40 54.53
C THR A 142 31.98 20.42 54.86
N THR A 143 31.12 20.78 55.82
CA THR A 143 29.92 20.00 56.18
C THR A 143 28.83 20.13 55.12
N GLY A 144 29.06 19.49 53.97
CA GLY A 144 28.07 19.33 52.92
C GLY A 144 26.95 18.39 53.37
N THR A 145 25.73 18.90 53.48
CA THR A 145 24.54 18.06 53.71
C THR A 145 24.22 17.26 52.46
N ASP A 146 24.32 15.94 52.52
CA ASP A 146 24.00 15.04 51.41
C ASP A 146 22.59 15.33 50.83
N PRO A 147 22.47 15.61 49.51
CA PRO A 147 21.17 15.73 48.86
C PRO A 147 20.43 14.40 48.91
N LYS A 148 19.39 14.33 49.76
CA LYS A 148 18.47 13.18 49.88
C LYS A 148 18.06 12.70 48.48
N PRO A 149 18.25 11.41 48.13
CA PRO A 149 18.11 10.95 46.75
C PRO A 149 16.68 11.11 46.23
N THR A 150 16.47 12.15 45.42
CA THR A 150 15.19 12.41 44.75
C THR A 150 14.89 11.24 43.83
N LYS A 151 13.75 10.58 44.05
CA LYS A 151 13.30 9.41 43.30
C LYS A 151 13.13 9.78 41.83
N ALA A 152 14.12 9.46 40.99
CA ALA A 152 14.17 9.89 39.61
C ALA A 152 12.91 9.46 38.84
N THR A 153 12.20 10.42 38.26
CA THR A 153 11.07 10.14 37.36
C THR A 153 11.59 9.35 36.15
N PRO A 154 10.99 8.19 35.79
CA PRO A 154 11.41 7.45 34.62
C PRO A 154 11.39 8.33 33.37
N PRO A 155 12.42 8.24 32.49
CA PRO A 155 12.44 9.03 31.26
C PRO A 155 11.22 8.70 30.39
N PRO A 156 10.68 9.68 29.63
CA PRO A 156 9.48 9.48 28.84
C PRO A 156 9.67 8.34 27.81
N PRO A 157 8.61 7.57 27.49
CA PRO A 157 8.71 6.45 26.56
C PRO A 157 9.29 6.87 25.19
N ARG A 158 10.37 6.20 24.76
CA ARG A 158 11.04 6.49 23.48
C ARG A 158 10.09 6.26 22.30
N THR A 159 9.89 7.29 21.48
CA THR A 159 9.21 7.18 20.18
C THR A 159 9.96 6.20 19.26
N PRO A 160 9.27 5.20 18.66
CA PRO A 160 9.88 4.32 17.66
C PRO A 160 10.37 5.08 16.43
N THR A 161 11.47 4.64 15.81
CA THR A 161 11.90 5.23 14.53
C THR A 161 10.96 4.80 13.39
N PRO A 162 10.91 5.52 12.25
CA PRO A 162 10.12 5.09 11.09
C PRO A 162 10.45 3.66 10.63
N TYR A 163 11.73 3.26 10.67
CA TYR A 163 12.13 1.89 10.35
C TYR A 163 11.57 0.87 11.36
N GLU A 164 11.54 1.19 12.66
CA GLU A 164 10.94 0.31 13.66
C GLU A 164 9.42 0.17 13.48
N VAL A 165 8.70 1.24 13.09
CA VAL A 165 7.27 1.15 12.79
C VAL A 165 7.01 0.17 11.65
N VAL A 166 7.68 0.36 10.51
CA VAL A 166 7.44 -0.51 9.33
C VAL A 166 7.95 -1.94 9.49
N SER A 167 8.96 -2.18 10.33
CA SER A 167 9.59 -3.51 10.49
C SER A 167 9.15 -4.29 11.73
N ARG A 168 8.67 -3.63 12.80
CA ARG A 168 8.37 -4.24 14.12
C ARG A 168 6.92 -4.08 14.59
N THR A 169 6.02 -3.47 13.81
CA THR A 169 4.61 -3.27 14.19
C THR A 169 3.92 -4.55 14.67
N LYS A 170 3.09 -4.42 15.73
CA LYS A 170 2.29 -5.51 16.30
C LYS A 170 1.37 -6.16 15.25
N PHE A 171 1.01 -5.43 14.19
CA PHE A 171 0.13 -5.92 13.11
C PHE A 171 0.65 -7.20 12.43
N TYR A 172 1.97 -7.38 12.29
CA TYR A 172 2.53 -8.63 11.75
C TYR A 172 2.26 -9.86 12.64
N ARG A 173 1.99 -9.66 13.93
CA ARG A 173 1.81 -10.74 14.92
C ARG A 173 0.35 -11.16 15.10
N THR A 174 -0.59 -10.58 14.34
CA THR A 174 -2.04 -10.85 14.45
C THR A 174 -2.46 -12.19 13.81
N GLY A 175 -1.51 -12.97 13.31
CA GLY A 175 -1.72 -14.32 12.80
C GLY A 175 -2.29 -14.35 11.37
N VAL A 176 -3.27 -15.23 11.15
CA VAL A 176 -3.82 -15.50 9.82
C VAL A 176 -5.02 -14.63 9.45
N GLN A 177 -5.09 -14.21 8.18
CA GLN A 177 -6.28 -13.56 7.64
C GLN A 177 -7.43 -14.57 7.53
N ALA A 178 -8.56 -14.23 8.13
CA ALA A 178 -9.76 -15.04 8.29
C ALA A 178 -10.69 -14.90 7.06
N SER A 179 -11.48 -15.94 6.80
CA SER A 179 -12.50 -15.88 5.75
C SER A 179 -13.71 -15.11 6.23
N VAL A 180 -14.21 -14.17 5.41
CA VAL A 180 -15.53 -13.55 5.61
C VAL A 180 -16.62 -14.21 4.76
N ARG A 181 -16.32 -15.42 4.23
CA ARG A 181 -17.16 -16.14 3.27
C ARG A 181 -17.57 -15.25 2.08
N CYS A 182 -16.66 -14.38 1.62
CA CYS A 182 -16.93 -13.46 0.51
C CYS A 182 -17.40 -14.25 -0.72
N ARG A 183 -18.54 -13.86 -1.28
CA ARG A 183 -19.05 -14.36 -2.57
C ARG A 183 -18.85 -13.29 -3.62
N GLU A 184 -18.44 -13.70 -4.81
CA GLU A 184 -18.26 -12.83 -5.96
C GLU A 184 -19.58 -12.24 -6.45
N SER A 185 -19.54 -11.03 -7.00
CA SER A 185 -20.70 -10.37 -7.62
C SER A 185 -21.08 -11.03 -8.94
N GLY A 186 -22.38 -11.26 -9.14
CA GLY A 186 -22.93 -11.65 -10.45
C GLY A 186 -22.95 -10.49 -11.47
N ALA A 187 -22.60 -9.27 -11.06
CA ALA A 187 -22.57 -8.11 -11.94
C ALA A 187 -21.45 -8.24 -12.99
N ARG A 188 -21.83 -8.31 -14.27
CA ARG A 188 -20.88 -8.28 -15.40
C ARG A 188 -20.45 -6.83 -15.68
N PRO A 189 -19.15 -6.46 -15.62
CA PRO A 189 -18.62 -5.11 -15.84
C PRO A 189 -18.79 -4.54 -17.27
N THR A 190 -19.98 -4.59 -17.85
CA THR A 190 -20.28 -4.02 -19.18
C THR A 190 -20.68 -2.54 -19.13
N SER A 191 -21.10 -2.04 -17.95
CA SER A 191 -21.54 -0.67 -17.67
C SER A 191 -21.06 -0.18 -16.30
N LEU A 192 -21.02 1.15 -16.11
CA LEU A 192 -20.43 1.75 -14.91
C LEU A 192 -21.15 1.33 -13.62
N SER A 193 -22.49 1.24 -13.67
CA SER A 193 -23.31 0.71 -12.58
C SER A 193 -22.92 -0.73 -12.18
N ASN A 194 -22.60 -1.59 -13.15
CA ASN A 194 -22.15 -2.95 -12.87
C ASN A 194 -20.69 -3.01 -12.38
N ALA A 195 -19.79 -2.14 -12.89
CA ALA A 195 -18.44 -2.02 -12.35
C ALA A 195 -18.45 -1.56 -10.88
N ILE A 196 -19.27 -0.55 -10.55
CA ILE A 196 -19.55 -0.11 -9.17
C ILE A 196 -20.06 -1.28 -8.32
N ARG A 197 -21.07 -2.04 -8.79
CA ARG A 197 -21.60 -3.22 -8.08
C ARG A 197 -20.58 -4.34 -7.89
N TYR A 198 -19.61 -4.49 -8.79
CA TYR A 198 -18.53 -5.47 -8.66
C TYR A 198 -17.50 -5.02 -7.62
N TYR A 199 -16.95 -3.81 -7.75
CA TYR A 199 -15.97 -3.28 -6.80
C TYR A 199 -16.57 -3.13 -5.38
N ALA A 200 -17.82 -2.66 -5.25
CA ALA A 200 -18.50 -2.52 -3.96
C ALA A 200 -18.71 -3.88 -3.27
N ASN A 201 -18.98 -4.95 -4.02
CA ASN A 201 -19.03 -6.31 -3.47
C ASN A 201 -17.67 -6.72 -2.86
N VAL A 202 -16.58 -6.60 -3.63
CA VAL A 202 -15.22 -6.95 -3.18
C VAL A 202 -14.81 -6.07 -1.98
N LYS A 203 -15.03 -4.76 -2.07
CA LYS A 203 -14.80 -3.80 -0.98
C LYS A 203 -15.55 -4.21 0.29
N SER A 204 -16.85 -4.53 0.21
CA SER A 204 -17.62 -4.94 1.39
C SER A 204 -17.02 -6.16 2.10
N CYS A 205 -16.36 -7.06 1.35
CA CYS A 205 -15.68 -8.20 1.93
C CYS A 205 -14.37 -7.79 2.62
N ALA A 206 -13.61 -6.84 2.07
CA ALA A 206 -12.43 -6.28 2.72
C ALA A 206 -12.80 -5.47 3.97
N ASP A 207 -13.88 -4.68 3.92
CA ASP A 207 -14.48 -3.95 5.04
C ASP A 207 -14.83 -4.87 6.22
N ARG A 208 -15.29 -6.10 5.94
CA ARG A 208 -15.55 -7.13 6.97
C ARG A 208 -14.31 -7.96 7.36
N GLY A 209 -13.29 -8.02 6.50
CA GLY A 209 -12.16 -8.95 6.62
C GLY A 209 -11.02 -8.42 7.49
N TRP A 210 -10.71 -7.14 7.37
CA TRP A 210 -9.59 -6.51 8.07
C TRP A 210 -9.81 -6.07 9.53
N PRO A 211 -11.03 -5.78 10.05
CA PRO A 211 -11.22 -5.33 11.43
C PRO A 211 -10.59 -6.25 12.48
N ARG A 212 -10.63 -7.58 12.27
CA ARG A 212 -10.11 -8.55 13.24
C ARG A 212 -8.62 -8.33 13.52
N GLN A 213 -7.79 -8.20 12.48
CA GLN A 213 -6.34 -8.07 12.64
C GLN A 213 -5.95 -6.67 13.08
N VAL A 214 -6.61 -5.63 12.55
CA VAL A 214 -6.35 -4.24 12.94
C VAL A 214 -6.68 -4.05 14.44
N ASN A 215 -7.84 -4.50 14.90
CA ASN A 215 -8.22 -4.44 16.32
C ASN A 215 -7.30 -5.32 17.18
N ALA A 216 -6.88 -6.51 16.72
CA ALA A 216 -5.95 -7.37 17.44
C ALA A 216 -4.51 -6.80 17.55
N ALA A 217 -4.15 -5.81 16.73
CA ALA A 217 -2.91 -5.05 16.90
C ALA A 217 -3.03 -3.92 17.95
N GLY A 218 -4.25 -3.66 18.46
CA GLY A 218 -4.56 -2.52 19.33
C GLY A 218 -4.83 -1.22 18.57
N LEU A 219 -5.28 -1.31 17.31
CA LEU A 219 -5.46 -0.17 16.43
C LEU A 219 -6.95 0.01 16.04
N PRO A 220 -7.43 1.24 15.83
CA PRO A 220 -8.81 1.48 15.43
C PRO A 220 -9.00 1.17 13.93
N PHE A 221 -10.07 0.43 13.60
CA PHE A 221 -10.46 0.20 12.21
C PHE A 221 -11.50 1.23 11.73
N LYS A 222 -11.23 1.85 10.57
CA LYS A 222 -12.20 2.63 9.79
C LYS A 222 -11.98 2.31 8.31
N ALA A 223 -12.99 1.77 7.64
CA ALA A 223 -12.94 1.41 6.23
C ALA A 223 -12.65 2.62 5.30
N PRO A 224 -12.07 2.40 4.11
CA PRO A 224 -11.81 3.46 3.15
C PRO A 224 -13.09 3.83 2.39
N ASN A 225 -13.10 5.01 1.80
CA ASN A 225 -14.07 5.39 0.77
C ASN A 225 -13.70 4.74 -0.58
N THR A 226 -14.59 4.81 -1.56
CA THR A 226 -14.29 4.31 -2.92
C THR A 226 -14.96 5.18 -3.98
N ILE A 227 -14.19 5.56 -5.00
CA ILE A 227 -14.67 6.25 -6.19
C ILE A 227 -14.33 5.37 -7.40
N VAL A 228 -15.32 5.10 -8.24
CA VAL A 228 -15.13 4.33 -9.48
C VAL A 228 -15.07 5.31 -10.63
N MET A 229 -13.90 5.40 -11.26
CA MET A 229 -13.57 6.38 -12.28
C MET A 229 -14.17 5.99 -13.64
N ASN A 230 -14.47 7.02 -14.43
CA ASN A 230 -14.97 6.91 -15.79
C ASN A 230 -14.58 8.19 -16.54
N GLY A 231 -13.40 8.18 -17.16
CA GLY A 231 -12.65 9.40 -17.48
C GLY A 231 -11.88 9.95 -16.27
N LYS A 232 -11.24 11.10 -16.46
CA LYS A 232 -10.37 11.74 -15.46
C LYS A 232 -11.17 12.21 -14.23
N VAL A 233 -10.63 11.98 -13.04
CA VAL A 233 -11.18 12.41 -11.75
C VAL A 233 -10.10 13.16 -10.96
N GLY A 234 -10.47 14.28 -10.33
CA GLY A 234 -9.58 14.98 -9.41
C GLY A 234 -9.55 14.32 -8.03
N SER A 235 -8.37 14.25 -7.40
CA SER A 235 -8.21 13.82 -6.01
C SER A 235 -7.32 14.79 -5.23
N PRO A 236 -7.37 14.79 -3.88
CA PRO A 236 -6.38 15.49 -3.06
C PRO A 236 -4.94 14.99 -3.27
N CYS A 237 -4.77 13.76 -3.79
CA CYS A 237 -3.47 13.18 -4.14
C CYS A 237 -3.03 13.50 -5.58
N GLY A 238 -3.70 14.43 -6.25
CA GLY A 238 -3.43 14.84 -7.64
C GLY A 238 -4.52 14.40 -8.62
N TYR A 239 -4.30 14.66 -9.91
CA TYR A 239 -5.17 14.17 -10.98
C TYR A 239 -5.06 12.64 -11.12
N SER A 240 -6.17 11.96 -11.42
CA SER A 240 -6.18 10.52 -11.65
C SER A 240 -5.21 10.10 -12.76
N ALA A 241 -4.31 9.18 -12.42
CA ALA A 241 -3.73 8.25 -13.39
C ALA A 241 -4.85 7.46 -14.10
N PRO A 242 -4.59 6.87 -15.29
CA PRO A 242 -5.54 5.93 -15.93
C PRO A 242 -5.64 4.57 -15.20
N SER A 243 -4.88 4.38 -14.12
CA SER A 243 -4.90 3.21 -13.24
C SER A 243 -5.65 3.49 -11.94
N SER A 244 -6.01 2.43 -11.21
CA SER A 244 -6.46 2.54 -9.81
C SER A 244 -5.33 3.06 -8.90
N TYR A 245 -5.70 3.65 -7.75
CA TYR A 245 -4.78 4.08 -6.68
C TYR A 245 -5.52 4.36 -5.36
N TYR A 246 -4.81 4.23 -4.23
CA TYR A 246 -5.28 4.65 -2.91
C TYR A 246 -4.77 6.05 -2.53
N CYS A 247 -5.67 6.99 -2.31
CA CYS A 247 -5.31 8.30 -1.80
C CYS A 247 -5.32 8.34 -0.26
N ALA A 248 -4.11 8.40 0.32
CA ALA A 248 -3.91 8.45 1.77
C ALA A 248 -4.43 9.74 2.44
N ILE A 249 -4.68 10.82 1.69
CA ILE A 249 -5.12 12.12 2.23
C ILE A 249 -6.61 12.11 2.60
N ASN A 250 -7.46 11.45 1.80
CA ASN A 250 -8.91 11.35 2.04
C ASN A 250 -9.38 9.90 2.27
N HIS A 251 -8.44 8.98 2.50
CA HIS A 251 -8.65 7.54 2.67
C HIS A 251 -9.57 6.92 1.61
N THR A 252 -9.39 7.28 0.34
CA THR A 252 -10.27 6.83 -0.76
C THR A 252 -9.50 5.97 -1.77
N MET A 253 -10.04 4.79 -2.10
CA MET A 253 -9.61 4.01 -3.26
C MET A 253 -10.27 4.57 -4.53
N TYR A 254 -9.47 4.99 -5.49
CA TYR A 254 -9.91 5.37 -6.83
C TYR A 254 -9.69 4.17 -7.77
N LEU A 255 -10.73 3.71 -8.46
CA LEU A 255 -10.72 2.45 -9.21
C LEU A 255 -11.04 2.68 -10.70
N ALA A 256 -10.22 2.16 -11.61
CA ALA A 256 -10.30 2.39 -13.07
C ALA A 256 -11.45 1.63 -13.77
N GLY A 257 -12.69 2.00 -13.44
CA GLY A 257 -13.90 1.32 -13.92
C GLY A 257 -14.11 1.40 -15.43
N ASP A 258 -13.69 2.47 -16.09
CA ASP A 258 -13.68 2.61 -17.55
C ASP A 258 -12.70 1.66 -18.24
N TYR A 259 -11.49 1.53 -17.70
CA TYR A 259 -10.51 0.56 -18.16
C TYR A 259 -11.06 -0.87 -18.05
N ASP A 260 -11.49 -1.29 -16.85
CA ASP A 260 -12.01 -2.65 -16.64
C ASP A 260 -13.29 -2.92 -17.45
N MET A 261 -14.16 -1.93 -17.63
CA MET A 261 -15.28 -2.01 -18.56
C MET A 261 -14.83 -2.24 -20.01
N ALA A 262 -13.80 -1.52 -20.47
CA ALA A 262 -13.28 -1.66 -21.82
C ALA A 262 -12.64 -3.05 -22.03
N GLN A 263 -11.88 -3.55 -21.04
CA GLN A 263 -11.30 -4.90 -21.11
C GLN A 263 -12.38 -5.99 -21.04
N TYR A 264 -13.43 -5.82 -20.22
CA TYR A 264 -14.53 -6.79 -20.15
C TYR A 264 -15.30 -6.89 -21.47
N ARG A 265 -15.53 -5.75 -22.15
CA ARG A 265 -16.13 -5.72 -23.49
C ARG A 265 -15.20 -6.34 -24.54
N ARG A 266 -13.91 -6.01 -24.52
CA ARG A 266 -12.89 -6.59 -25.42
C ARG A 266 -12.74 -8.11 -25.27
N ALA A 267 -12.94 -8.64 -24.06
CA ALA A 267 -12.94 -10.09 -23.83
C ALA A 267 -14.06 -10.82 -24.60
N ASN A 268 -15.15 -10.12 -24.98
CA ASN A 268 -16.24 -10.64 -25.84
C ASN A 268 -16.72 -12.05 -25.47
N GLY A 269 -16.92 -12.31 -24.17
CA GLY A 269 -17.36 -13.61 -23.65
C GLY A 269 -16.28 -14.71 -23.59
N ASN A 270 -15.07 -14.47 -24.10
CA ASN A 270 -13.94 -15.42 -24.00
C ASN A 270 -13.68 -15.79 -22.52
N PRO A 271 -13.71 -17.08 -22.13
CA PRO A 271 -13.60 -17.47 -20.73
C PRO A 271 -12.28 -17.05 -20.04
N ALA A 272 -11.17 -16.99 -20.78
CA ALA A 272 -9.88 -16.55 -20.23
C ALA A 272 -9.83 -15.03 -20.06
N GLY A 273 -10.28 -14.26 -21.06
CA GLY A 273 -10.36 -12.80 -20.96
C GLY A 273 -11.33 -12.33 -19.86
N VAL A 274 -12.50 -12.96 -19.76
CA VAL A 274 -13.47 -12.70 -18.69
C VAL A 274 -12.90 -13.06 -17.32
N ALA A 275 -12.15 -14.16 -17.19
CA ALA A 275 -11.47 -14.53 -15.96
C ALA A 275 -10.32 -13.55 -15.60
N PHE A 276 -9.60 -13.01 -16.59
CA PHE A 276 -8.54 -12.02 -16.37
C PHE A 276 -9.09 -10.73 -15.77
N VAL A 277 -10.14 -10.14 -16.36
CA VAL A 277 -10.73 -8.90 -15.83
C VAL A 277 -11.30 -9.11 -14.42
N ARG A 278 -11.95 -10.26 -14.17
CA ARG A 278 -12.45 -10.61 -12.83
C ARG A 278 -11.33 -10.76 -11.80
N ALA A 279 -10.20 -11.38 -12.18
CA ALA A 279 -9.02 -11.49 -11.34
C ALA A 279 -8.40 -10.10 -11.06
N ASN A 280 -8.35 -9.22 -12.05
CA ASN A 280 -7.83 -7.86 -11.90
C ASN A 280 -8.70 -7.02 -10.97
N MET A 281 -10.01 -6.92 -11.24
CA MET A 281 -10.95 -6.17 -10.41
C MET A 281 -11.00 -6.66 -8.95
N LEU A 282 -10.80 -7.97 -8.71
CA LEU A 282 -10.63 -8.52 -7.37
C LEU A 282 -9.32 -8.09 -6.72
N PHE A 283 -8.20 -8.28 -7.42
CA PHE A 283 -6.87 -8.05 -6.86
C PHE A 283 -6.56 -6.58 -6.67
N VAL A 284 -6.97 -5.70 -7.59
CA VAL A 284 -6.73 -4.26 -7.48
C VAL A 284 -7.44 -3.69 -6.25
N VAL A 285 -8.70 -4.06 -6.00
CA VAL A 285 -9.38 -3.69 -4.73
C VAL A 285 -8.62 -4.26 -3.53
N ALA A 286 -8.09 -5.48 -3.61
CA ALA A 286 -7.33 -6.08 -2.52
C ALA A 286 -5.95 -5.41 -2.28
N HIS A 287 -5.32 -4.87 -3.32
CA HIS A 287 -4.05 -4.10 -3.28
C HIS A 287 -4.27 -2.68 -2.75
N GLU A 288 -5.25 -1.95 -3.28
CA GLU A 288 -5.61 -0.61 -2.76
C GLU A 288 -6.07 -0.67 -1.29
N TYR A 289 -6.77 -1.74 -0.91
CA TYR A 289 -7.09 -1.98 0.50
C TYR A 289 -5.83 -2.31 1.31
N GLY A 290 -4.82 -2.94 0.71
CA GLY A 290 -3.50 -3.14 1.29
C GLY A 290 -2.83 -1.81 1.68
N HIS A 291 -2.83 -0.81 0.79
CA HIS A 291 -2.37 0.55 1.12
C HIS A 291 -3.19 1.22 2.22
N HIS A 292 -4.51 1.03 2.20
CA HIS A 292 -5.36 1.50 3.29
C HIS A 292 -5.02 0.86 4.64
N ILE A 293 -4.71 -0.45 4.66
CA ILE A 293 -4.19 -1.13 5.86
C ILE A 293 -2.84 -0.55 6.28
N GLN A 294 -1.92 -0.29 5.35
CA GLN A 294 -0.65 0.38 5.67
C GLN A 294 -0.88 1.76 6.29
N GLN A 295 -1.86 2.53 5.81
CA GLN A 295 -2.23 3.83 6.37
C GLN A 295 -2.75 3.72 7.81
N ILE A 296 -3.79 2.91 8.06
CA ILE A 296 -4.39 2.81 9.41
C ILE A 296 -3.52 2.03 10.42
N THR A 297 -2.49 1.31 9.95
CA THR A 297 -1.49 0.66 10.82
C THR A 297 -0.21 1.48 11.03
N GLY A 298 -0.15 2.70 10.51
CA GLY A 298 1.00 3.60 10.65
C GLY A 298 2.21 3.26 9.76
N ILE A 299 2.13 2.19 8.96
CA ILE A 299 3.19 1.78 8.04
C ILE A 299 3.34 2.80 6.90
N LEU A 300 2.26 3.28 6.29
CA LEU A 300 2.34 4.22 5.15
C LEU A 300 2.87 5.60 5.58
N PRO A 301 2.46 6.20 6.72
CA PRO A 301 3.10 7.40 7.25
C PRO A 301 4.60 7.23 7.56
N ALA A 302 5.00 6.06 8.10
CA ALA A 302 6.40 5.78 8.38
C ALA A 302 7.22 5.53 7.11
N PHE A 303 6.65 4.86 6.10
CA PHE A 303 7.19 4.75 4.75
C PHE A 303 7.45 6.13 4.13
N ASN A 304 6.48 7.05 4.21
CA ASN A 304 6.64 8.41 3.65
C ASN A 304 7.84 9.14 4.27
N ARG A 305 8.13 8.91 5.56
CA ARG A 305 9.36 9.40 6.20
C ARG A 305 10.61 8.71 5.66
N LEU A 306 10.65 7.38 5.65
CA LEU A 306 11.78 6.60 5.11
C LEU A 306 12.09 6.91 3.64
N TRP A 307 11.09 7.29 2.84
CA TRP A 307 11.25 7.69 1.45
C TRP A 307 11.79 9.13 1.33
N TYR A 308 11.35 10.05 2.19
CA TYR A 308 11.89 11.42 2.23
C TYR A 308 13.34 11.44 2.76
N ASP A 309 13.61 10.68 3.83
CA ASP A 309 14.90 10.58 4.51
C ASP A 309 15.93 9.71 3.73
N ALA A 310 15.55 9.10 2.61
CA ALA A 310 16.39 8.19 1.84
C ALA A 310 17.52 8.94 1.10
N PRO A 311 18.81 8.55 1.25
CA PRO A 311 19.95 9.36 0.84
C PRO A 311 20.19 9.45 -0.69
N ASN A 312 19.45 8.69 -1.49
CA ASN A 312 19.53 8.73 -2.96
C ASN A 312 18.31 8.05 -3.60
N LYS A 313 18.15 8.23 -4.92
CA LYS A 313 17.01 7.70 -5.68
C LYS A 313 16.91 6.17 -5.64
N THR A 314 18.03 5.44 -5.56
CA THR A 314 18.04 3.97 -5.47
C THR A 314 17.43 3.50 -4.14
N ALA A 315 17.79 4.17 -3.03
CA ALA A 315 17.21 3.91 -1.72
C ALA A 315 15.71 4.28 -1.66
N GLN A 316 15.32 5.44 -2.22
CA GLN A 316 13.90 5.83 -2.34
C GLN A 316 13.08 4.75 -3.06
N LEU A 317 13.56 4.30 -4.22
CA LEU A 317 12.88 3.29 -5.02
C LEU A 317 12.83 1.92 -4.32
N GLU A 318 13.85 1.53 -3.54
CA GLU A 318 13.77 0.29 -2.75
C GLU A 318 12.76 0.38 -1.60
N VAL A 319 12.74 1.51 -0.88
CA VAL A 319 11.75 1.79 0.16
C VAL A 319 10.33 1.80 -0.43
N GLN A 320 10.16 2.30 -1.66
CA GLN A 320 8.90 2.27 -2.41
C GLN A 320 8.50 0.84 -2.81
N ARG A 321 9.41 0.03 -3.36
CA ARG A 321 9.15 -1.40 -3.64
C ARG A 321 8.78 -2.19 -2.40
N ARG A 322 9.41 -1.92 -1.26
CA ARG A 322 9.03 -2.55 0.02
C ARG A 322 7.58 -2.20 0.41
N MET A 323 7.12 -0.98 0.14
CA MET A 323 5.75 -0.55 0.40
C MET A 323 4.76 -1.22 -0.57
N GLU A 324 4.98 -1.14 -1.88
CA GLU A 324 4.09 -1.74 -2.90
C GLU A 324 3.97 -3.26 -2.76
N LEU A 325 5.10 -3.98 -2.70
CA LEU A 325 5.13 -5.44 -2.59
C LEU A 325 4.41 -5.97 -1.34
N GLN A 326 4.30 -5.14 -0.31
CA GLN A 326 3.52 -5.47 0.89
C GLN A 326 2.02 -5.29 0.65
N ALA A 327 1.58 -4.23 -0.04
CA ALA A 327 0.18 -4.09 -0.43
C ALA A 327 -0.24 -5.27 -1.34
N SER A 328 0.62 -5.69 -2.27
CA SER A 328 0.41 -6.89 -3.11
C SER A 328 0.31 -8.17 -2.27
N CYS A 329 1.19 -8.32 -1.27
CA CYS A 329 1.15 -9.43 -0.32
C CYS A 329 -0.14 -9.42 0.53
N PHE A 330 -0.57 -8.26 1.04
CA PHE A 330 -1.83 -8.09 1.77
C PHE A 330 -3.05 -8.41 0.89
N GLY A 331 -3.03 -8.03 -0.38
CA GLY A 331 -4.04 -8.46 -1.36
C GLY A 331 -4.07 -9.98 -1.52
N GLY A 332 -2.90 -10.62 -1.62
CA GLY A 332 -2.75 -12.07 -1.61
C GLY A 332 -3.35 -12.75 -0.37
N LEU A 333 -3.12 -12.21 0.84
CA LEU A 333 -3.72 -12.70 2.09
C LEU A 333 -5.25 -12.69 2.02
N PHE A 334 -5.84 -11.59 1.56
CA PHE A 334 -7.29 -11.40 1.46
C PHE A 334 -7.94 -12.35 0.45
N VAL A 335 -7.35 -12.49 -0.74
CA VAL A 335 -7.83 -13.41 -1.78
C VAL A 335 -7.76 -14.86 -1.27
N ALA A 336 -6.64 -15.27 -0.67
CA ALA A 336 -6.49 -16.63 -0.17
C ALA A 336 -7.34 -16.96 1.07
N ALA A 337 -7.73 -15.97 1.86
CA ALA A 337 -8.68 -16.15 2.95
C ALA A 337 -10.11 -16.39 2.45
N ASN A 338 -10.46 -15.91 1.26
CA ASN A 338 -11.80 -16.03 0.67
C ASN A 338 -11.91 -17.05 -0.47
N ARG A 339 -10.80 -17.65 -0.93
CA ARG A 339 -10.70 -18.60 -2.07
C ARG A 339 -11.66 -19.82 -2.10
N ASN A 340 -12.33 -20.12 -0.99
CA ASN A 340 -13.29 -21.24 -0.88
C ASN A 340 -14.75 -20.78 -1.13
N SER A 341 -15.04 -19.48 -0.97
CA SER A 341 -16.37 -18.88 -1.16
C SER A 341 -16.43 -17.91 -2.35
N TYR A 342 -15.28 -17.29 -2.65
CA TYR A 342 -14.97 -16.62 -3.90
C TYR A 342 -14.25 -17.66 -4.77
N PRO A 343 -14.70 -17.97 -5.99
CA PRO A 343 -14.29 -19.18 -6.71
C PRO A 343 -12.92 -19.05 -7.38
N ILE A 344 -11.85 -18.89 -6.59
CA ILE A 344 -10.45 -18.76 -7.06
C ILE A 344 -9.90 -20.14 -7.49
N SER A 345 -10.48 -20.65 -8.57
CA SER A 345 -10.21 -21.97 -9.15
C SER A 345 -10.22 -21.89 -10.69
N GLY A 346 -9.77 -22.96 -11.35
CA GLY A 346 -9.76 -23.04 -12.83
C GLY A 346 -9.12 -21.80 -13.49
N GLN A 347 -9.79 -21.28 -14.52
CA GLN A 347 -9.36 -20.07 -15.23
C GLN A 347 -9.16 -18.86 -14.31
N LEU A 348 -10.02 -18.62 -13.31
CA LEU A 348 -9.87 -17.44 -12.43
C LEU A 348 -8.56 -17.51 -11.62
N LYS A 349 -8.18 -18.71 -11.16
CA LYS A 349 -6.89 -18.93 -10.51
C LYS A 349 -5.72 -18.80 -11.49
N THR A 350 -5.82 -19.38 -12.69
CA THR A 350 -4.78 -19.28 -13.72
C THR A 350 -4.50 -17.84 -14.10
N GLN A 351 -5.55 -17.04 -14.35
CA GLN A 351 -5.40 -15.63 -14.71
C GLN A 351 -4.93 -14.77 -13.53
N PHE A 352 -5.40 -15.03 -12.30
CA PHE A 352 -4.84 -14.40 -11.10
C PHE A 352 -3.34 -14.65 -10.98
N SER A 353 -2.90 -15.91 -11.04
CA SER A 353 -1.49 -16.27 -10.97
C SER A 353 -0.67 -15.70 -12.13
N TRP A 354 -1.19 -15.71 -13.36
CA TRP A 354 -0.51 -15.07 -14.50
C TRP A 354 -0.33 -13.56 -14.26
N MET A 355 -1.42 -12.87 -13.94
CA MET A 355 -1.46 -11.42 -13.75
C MET A 355 -0.50 -10.95 -12.66
N VAL A 356 -0.45 -11.60 -11.50
CA VAL A 356 0.45 -11.17 -10.41
C VAL A 356 1.94 -11.38 -10.74
N TYR A 357 2.28 -12.21 -11.74
CA TYR A 357 3.63 -12.31 -12.33
C TYR A 357 3.81 -11.45 -13.61
N HIS A 358 2.92 -10.49 -13.87
CA HIS A 358 2.98 -9.50 -14.96
C HIS A 358 2.55 -8.06 -14.56
N MET A 359 2.14 -7.82 -13.30
CA MET A 359 1.87 -6.47 -12.76
C MET A 359 3.12 -5.77 -12.17
N GLY A 360 4.29 -6.42 -12.20
CA GLY A 360 5.57 -5.79 -11.82
C GLY A 360 6.23 -5.06 -13.00
N ASP A 361 7.06 -4.07 -12.69
CA ASP A 361 7.66 -3.05 -13.57
C ASP A 361 8.78 -3.58 -14.48
N ASN A 362 8.60 -4.78 -15.03
CA ASN A 362 9.56 -5.43 -15.93
C ASN A 362 9.61 -4.81 -17.33
N TYR A 363 8.57 -4.04 -17.67
CA TYR A 363 8.33 -3.42 -18.97
C TYR A 363 8.03 -1.92 -18.83
N ASP A 364 8.38 -1.30 -17.70
CA ASP A 364 8.24 0.15 -17.53
C ASP A 364 9.17 0.85 -18.56
N PRO A 365 8.63 1.72 -19.44
CA PRO A 365 9.42 2.40 -20.46
C PRO A 365 10.35 3.48 -19.89
N ILE A 366 10.26 3.81 -18.60
CA ILE A 366 11.13 4.77 -17.92
C ILE A 366 12.27 3.99 -17.21
N PRO A 367 13.52 4.03 -17.70
CA PRO A 367 14.60 3.24 -17.13
C PRO A 367 14.85 3.56 -15.65
N GLY A 368 14.88 2.53 -14.81
CA GLY A 368 15.05 2.67 -13.36
C GLY A 368 13.77 3.01 -12.59
N HIS A 369 12.65 3.31 -13.26
CA HIS A 369 11.36 3.40 -12.60
C HIS A 369 10.84 1.99 -12.27
N ARG A 370 11.10 1.55 -11.04
CA ARG A 370 10.55 0.31 -10.47
C ARG A 370 10.05 0.57 -9.07
N ILE A 371 8.74 0.72 -8.94
CA ILE A 371 8.00 1.07 -7.74
C ILE A 371 7.19 -0.12 -7.21
N HIS A 372 6.54 -0.91 -8.07
CA HIS A 372 5.92 -2.20 -7.74
C HIS A 372 6.94 -3.36 -7.74
N GLY A 373 8.14 -3.10 -8.27
CA GLY A 373 9.25 -4.05 -8.35
C GLY A 373 9.12 -5.00 -9.54
N ASN A 374 10.16 -5.80 -9.76
CA ASN A 374 10.19 -6.73 -10.88
C ASN A 374 9.12 -7.84 -10.74
N ARG A 375 8.77 -8.45 -11.87
CA ARG A 375 7.70 -9.44 -11.99
C ARG A 375 7.85 -10.66 -11.06
N ILE A 376 9.09 -11.04 -10.74
CA ILE A 376 9.39 -12.16 -9.83
C ILE A 376 9.17 -11.71 -8.40
N SER A 377 9.61 -10.51 -8.01
CA SER A 377 9.30 -9.91 -6.70
C SER A 377 7.80 -9.79 -6.48
N HIS A 378 7.08 -9.12 -7.39
CA HIS A 378 5.63 -8.87 -7.26
C HIS A 378 4.82 -10.17 -7.17
N GLY A 379 5.09 -11.12 -8.07
CA GLY A 379 4.44 -12.43 -8.04
C GLY A 379 4.79 -13.24 -6.78
N ASN A 380 6.06 -13.25 -6.36
CA ASN A 380 6.48 -13.99 -5.17
C ASN A 380 5.90 -13.41 -3.87
N TRP A 381 5.79 -12.09 -3.71
CA TRP A 381 5.17 -11.49 -2.52
C TRP A 381 3.66 -11.69 -2.51
N THR A 382 2.99 -11.49 -3.64
CA THR A 382 1.54 -11.76 -3.76
C THR A 382 1.23 -13.23 -3.47
N MET A 383 2.00 -14.15 -4.05
CA MET A 383 1.82 -15.59 -3.82
C MET A 383 2.30 -16.04 -2.43
N ARG A 384 3.23 -15.34 -1.77
CA ARG A 384 3.58 -15.57 -0.36
C ARG A 384 2.40 -15.24 0.56
N GLY A 385 1.74 -14.10 0.35
CA GLY A 385 0.49 -13.77 1.02
C GLY A 385 -0.58 -14.84 0.75
N TYR A 386 -0.77 -15.20 -0.52
CA TYR A 386 -1.77 -16.20 -0.93
C TYR A 386 -1.53 -17.58 -0.29
N ASN A 387 -0.30 -18.07 -0.30
CA ASN A 387 0.02 -19.42 0.18
C ASN A 387 0.00 -19.51 1.72
N THR A 388 0.48 -18.48 2.43
CA THR A 388 0.61 -18.53 3.90
C THR A 388 -0.63 -18.05 4.66
N ARG A 389 -1.40 -17.11 4.11
CA ARG A 389 -2.44 -16.34 4.82
C ARG A 389 -1.97 -15.63 6.11
N ASN A 390 -0.67 -15.60 6.44
CA ASN A 390 -0.16 -15.07 7.71
C ASN A 390 0.43 -13.67 7.53
N LEU A 391 0.02 -12.70 8.37
CA LEU A 391 0.49 -11.31 8.32
C LEU A 391 2.02 -11.19 8.47
N ALA A 392 2.65 -12.08 9.26
CA ALA A 392 4.10 -12.10 9.44
C ALA A 392 4.86 -12.37 8.13
N ALA A 393 4.25 -13.06 7.17
CA ALA A 393 4.86 -13.38 5.88
C ALA A 393 4.93 -12.17 4.93
N CYS A 394 4.26 -11.05 5.24
CA CYS A 394 4.23 -9.84 4.41
C CYS A 394 5.14 -8.70 4.93
N ASN A 395 6.08 -8.98 5.84
CA ASN A 395 7.08 -8.01 6.26
C ASN A 395 8.20 -7.86 5.20
N THR A 396 7.94 -7.01 4.20
CA THR A 396 8.89 -6.61 3.16
C THR A 396 10.05 -5.76 3.67
N PHE A 397 9.84 -4.99 4.73
CA PHE A 397 10.84 -4.07 5.26
C PHE A 397 12.02 -4.77 5.92
N THR A 398 11.85 -6.01 6.42
CA THR A 398 12.94 -6.87 6.91
C THR A 398 13.51 -7.82 5.85
N ALA A 399 13.09 -7.74 4.58
CA ALA A 399 13.60 -8.60 3.52
C ALA A 399 14.95 -8.13 2.95
N THR A 400 15.68 -9.03 2.29
CA THR A 400 16.86 -8.67 1.50
C THR A 400 16.46 -7.85 0.28
N SER A 401 17.31 -6.90 -0.15
CA SER A 401 17.08 -6.08 -1.34
C SER A 401 16.79 -6.92 -2.59
N ALA A 402 17.45 -8.07 -2.74
CA ALA A 402 17.22 -9.04 -3.83
C ALA A 402 15.78 -9.58 -3.88
N ALA A 403 15.08 -9.66 -2.74
CA ALA A 403 13.68 -10.07 -2.70
C ALA A 403 12.69 -8.93 -2.98
N VAL A 404 13.17 -7.69 -3.13
CA VAL A 404 12.36 -6.47 -3.36
C VAL A 404 12.95 -5.61 -4.49
N GLN A 405 13.60 -6.23 -5.48
CA GLN A 405 14.00 -5.61 -6.76
C GLN A 405 12.81 -5.38 -7.69
#